data_AF-A0A536PDT1-F1
#
_entry.id   AF-A0A536PDT1-F1
#
_cell.length_a   1.000
_cell.length_b   1.000
_cell.length_c   1.000
_cell.angle_alpha   90.00
_cell.angle_beta   90.00
_cell.angle_gamma   90.00
#
_symmetry.space_group_name_H-M   'P 1'
#
loop_
_entity.id
_entity.type
_entity.pdbx_description
1 polymer ?
#
loop_
_entity_poly.entity_id
_entity_poly.type
_entity_poly.pdbx_seq_one_letter_code
_entity_poly.pdbx_strand_id
1 'polypeptide(L)'
;MPAEEVLLVPARRHAVQDVSGTASYREPQEAVRLLSYAPILETTRRSFEGFVYNLETGGRHTYLANFAAVHNCQNWQTSQALRDPGALGEPMDVSPQQLVDIAERHGAKLVATSYNEPLITSEWAVDVFKQARERGFTTAYISNGNATREVLEYIRPWTDLYKIDLKSFRDKNYRMLGGKLENIVNGVRMVHEMGFWLEIVTLIIPGFNDSDEELTDIARFLAGISPDIPWHVTAFHKDYKMQDPDNTTPQTLLRAAAIGEAEGLRYIYAGNLPGRVGRYEDTRCPDCQATLIRRFGYRILEDRLSGRGRCHRCDQAIPGVWLKEGGQ
;
A
#
# COMPACT_ATOMS: atom_id res chain seq x y z
N MET A 1 26.58 -17.01 5.33
CA MET A 1 25.88 -18.18 4.75
C MET A 1 25.15 -17.66 3.53
N PRO A 2 25.39 -18.21 2.33
CA PRO A 2 24.79 -17.68 1.10
C PRO A 2 23.27 -17.89 1.16
N ALA A 3 22.51 -16.86 0.82
CA ALA A 3 21.06 -16.89 0.77
C ALA A 3 20.61 -17.92 -0.29
N GLU A 4 19.75 -18.85 0.11
CA GLU A 4 19.17 -19.84 -0.79
C GLU A 4 17.96 -19.22 -1.49
N GLU A 5 18.11 -18.90 -2.78
CA GLU A 5 16.98 -18.52 -3.63
C GLU A 5 16.22 -19.75 -4.14
N VAL A 6 14.90 -19.70 -3.99
CA VAL A 6 13.95 -20.64 -4.59
C VAL A 6 13.34 -19.94 -5.79
N LEU A 7 13.91 -20.18 -6.98
CA LEU A 7 13.37 -19.68 -8.25
C LEU A 7 12.16 -20.55 -8.64
N LEU A 8 10.95 -20.02 -8.46
CA LEU A 8 9.73 -20.63 -9.00
C LEU A 8 9.64 -20.32 -10.50
N VAL A 9 10.32 -21.14 -11.29
CA VAL A 9 10.11 -21.20 -12.74
C VAL A 9 9.21 -22.40 -13.01
N PRO A 10 7.99 -22.24 -13.56
CA PRO A 10 7.29 -23.37 -14.14
C PRO A 10 8.13 -23.87 -15.31
N ALA A 11 8.80 -24.99 -15.13
CA ALA A 11 9.76 -25.48 -16.11
C ALA A 11 9.16 -26.54 -17.04
N ARG A 12 9.82 -26.65 -18.19
CA ARG A 12 10.07 -27.94 -18.84
C ARG A 12 11.49 -27.93 -19.41
N ARG A 13 12.18 -29.07 -19.27
CA ARG A 13 13.45 -29.46 -19.91
C ARG A 13 13.37 -30.99 -20.15
N HIS A 14 13.88 -31.66 -21.20
CA HIS A 14 14.89 -31.46 -22.26
C HIS A 14 14.61 -32.48 -23.43
N ALA A 15 15.16 -32.49 -24.66
CA ALA A 15 16.36 -31.94 -25.35
C ALA A 15 16.11 -32.05 -26.90
N VAL A 16 16.71 -31.34 -27.88
CA VAL A 16 17.95 -30.54 -28.00
C VAL A 16 17.69 -29.39 -29.00
N GLN A 17 17.93 -28.15 -28.54
CA GLN A 17 18.00 -26.85 -29.24
C GLN A 17 16.91 -26.55 -30.31
N ASP A 18 15.67 -26.31 -29.89
CA ASP A 18 14.63 -25.77 -30.78
C ASP A 18 13.52 -25.06 -29.98
N VAL A 19 13.06 -23.90 -30.49
CA VAL A 19 12.07 -23.01 -29.86
C VAL A 19 10.86 -22.85 -30.80
N SER A 20 9.84 -23.70 -30.66
CA SER A 20 8.49 -23.41 -31.16
C SER A 20 7.46 -24.38 -30.56
N GLY A 21 6.40 -23.88 -29.92
CA GLY A 21 5.28 -24.70 -29.46
C GLY A 21 4.06 -23.84 -29.08
N THR A 22 2.97 -24.01 -29.82
CA THR A 22 1.65 -23.41 -29.56
C THR A 22 0.90 -24.19 -28.48
N ALA A 23 0.25 -23.49 -27.55
CA ALA A 23 -0.61 -24.08 -26.52
C ALA A 23 -2.09 -24.07 -26.95
N SER A 24 -2.78 -25.21 -26.84
CA SER A 24 -4.24 -25.33 -27.03
C SER A 24 -4.96 -25.39 -25.68
N TYR A 25 -5.97 -24.53 -25.52
CA TYR A 25 -6.87 -24.47 -24.35
C TYR A 25 -8.12 -25.34 -24.59
N ARG A 26 -8.60 -26.04 -23.57
CA ARG A 26 -9.98 -26.57 -23.50
C ARG A 26 -10.65 -26.01 -22.25
N GLU A 27 -11.80 -25.38 -22.42
CA GLU A 27 -12.64 -24.92 -21.30
C GLU A 27 -13.07 -26.10 -20.41
N PRO A 28 -13.00 -25.96 -19.08
CA PRO A 28 -13.65 -26.90 -18.19
C PRO A 28 -15.17 -26.75 -18.29
N GLN A 29 -15.86 -27.86 -18.57
CA GLN A 29 -17.31 -27.96 -18.40
C GLN A 29 -17.69 -27.71 -16.93
N GLU A 30 -18.88 -27.14 -16.75
CA GLU A 30 -19.38 -26.49 -15.54
C GLU A 30 -19.18 -27.21 -14.19
N ALA A 31 -19.10 -26.36 -13.16
CA ALA A 31 -19.44 -26.58 -11.75
C ALA A 31 -18.45 -27.40 -10.89
N VAL A 32 -17.56 -26.69 -10.16
CA VAL A 32 -17.59 -26.52 -8.69
C VAL A 32 -16.55 -25.43 -8.34
N ARG A 33 -16.99 -24.25 -7.91
CA ARG A 33 -16.12 -23.15 -7.44
C ARG A 33 -15.64 -23.43 -6.01
N LEU A 34 -14.59 -24.24 -5.86
CA LEU A 34 -13.82 -24.39 -4.63
C LEU A 34 -12.33 -24.34 -4.97
N LEU A 35 -11.65 -23.32 -4.43
CA LEU A 35 -10.19 -23.19 -4.25
C LEU A 35 -9.33 -23.96 -5.27
N SER A 36 -9.17 -23.41 -6.46
CA SER A 36 -8.21 -23.93 -7.44
C SER A 36 -6.79 -23.54 -7.01
N TYR A 37 -6.15 -24.36 -6.19
CA TYR A 37 -4.71 -24.30 -6.01
C TYR A 37 -4.05 -24.67 -7.34
N ALA A 38 -3.22 -23.78 -7.89
CA ALA A 38 -2.35 -24.15 -9.00
C ALA A 38 -1.16 -24.95 -8.44
N PRO A 39 -0.96 -26.21 -8.85
CA PRO A 39 0.18 -27.00 -8.37
C PRO A 39 1.49 -26.38 -8.88
N ILE A 40 2.47 -26.22 -7.99
CA ILE A 40 3.86 -25.93 -8.37
C ILE A 40 4.39 -27.20 -9.04
N LEU A 41 4.70 -27.10 -10.34
CA LEU A 41 5.09 -28.26 -11.14
C LEU A 41 6.61 -28.51 -11.10
N GLU A 42 7.43 -27.47 -11.02
CA GLU A 42 8.88 -27.56 -10.96
C GLU A 42 9.47 -26.29 -10.33
N THR A 43 10.66 -26.43 -9.74
CA THR A 43 11.46 -25.34 -9.19
C THR A 43 12.88 -25.51 -9.70
N THR A 44 13.48 -24.47 -10.26
CA THR A 44 14.89 -24.52 -10.71
C THR A 44 15.73 -23.58 -9.86
N ARG A 45 17.06 -23.73 -9.89
CA ARG A 45 17.99 -22.88 -9.14
C ARG A 45 19.19 -22.55 -10.01
N ARG A 46 19.68 -21.32 -9.92
CA ARG A 46 20.91 -20.87 -10.57
C ARG A 46 21.69 -19.98 -9.61
N SER A 47 23.00 -20.07 -9.64
CA SER A 47 23.86 -19.14 -8.91
C SER A 47 23.82 -17.77 -9.61
N PHE A 48 23.49 -16.74 -8.85
CA PHE A 48 23.57 -15.34 -9.23
C PHE A 48 24.56 -14.62 -8.31
N GLU A 49 25.41 -13.77 -8.88
CA GLU A 49 26.36 -12.95 -8.12
C GLU A 49 25.88 -11.50 -8.16
N GLY A 50 25.29 -11.05 -7.06
CA GLY A 50 24.61 -9.77 -6.93
C GLY A 50 23.41 -9.90 -6.01
N PHE A 51 22.68 -8.80 -5.83
CA PHE A 51 21.42 -8.82 -5.09
C PHE A 51 20.25 -8.93 -6.06
N VAL A 52 19.36 -9.88 -5.81
CA VAL A 52 18.08 -10.01 -6.49
C VAL A 52 17.04 -9.41 -5.54
N TYR A 53 16.50 -8.24 -5.89
CA TYR A 53 15.46 -7.59 -5.10
C TYR A 53 14.05 -7.84 -5.65
N ASN A 54 13.96 -8.55 -6.79
CA ASN A 54 12.73 -8.86 -7.49
C ASN A 54 12.73 -10.29 -8.03
N LEU A 55 11.55 -10.87 -8.21
CA LEU A 55 11.40 -12.10 -8.97
C LEU A 55 11.37 -11.76 -10.47
N GLU A 56 12.29 -12.32 -11.27
CA GLU A 56 12.20 -12.24 -12.74
C GLU A 56 11.16 -13.25 -13.26
N THR A 57 10.22 -12.79 -14.08
CA THR A 57 9.29 -13.68 -14.80
C THR A 57 9.71 -13.86 -16.25
N GLY A 58 9.57 -15.08 -16.76
CA GLY A 58 9.59 -15.29 -18.20
C GLY A 58 8.26 -14.87 -18.84
N GLY A 59 8.24 -13.73 -19.53
CA GLY A 59 7.08 -13.25 -20.32
C GLY A 59 6.25 -12.14 -19.65
N ARG A 60 5.08 -11.81 -20.22
CA ARG A 60 4.12 -10.86 -19.63
C ARG A 60 3.43 -11.49 -18.41
N HIS A 61 4.04 -11.38 -17.23
CA HIS A 61 3.43 -11.77 -15.98
C HIS A 61 3.41 -10.57 -15.02
N THR A 62 2.26 -10.34 -14.38
CA THR A 62 2.10 -9.38 -13.28
C THR A 62 1.94 -10.14 -11.96
N TYR A 63 2.74 -9.82 -10.93
CA TYR A 63 2.63 -10.42 -9.59
C TYR A 63 1.50 -9.76 -8.81
N LEU A 64 0.27 -10.20 -9.05
CA LEU A 64 -0.86 -9.80 -8.23
C LEU A 64 -1.53 -11.04 -7.64
N ALA A 65 -1.85 -10.94 -6.36
CA ALA A 65 -2.59 -11.93 -5.61
C ALA A 65 -3.85 -12.35 -6.38
N ASN A 66 -3.84 -13.52 -7.03
CA ASN A 66 -4.96 -14.02 -7.83
C ASN A 66 -6.17 -14.47 -6.98
N PHE A 67 -6.39 -13.86 -5.81
CA PHE A 67 -7.44 -14.18 -4.83
C PHE A 67 -8.13 -12.91 -4.32
N ALA A 68 -8.88 -12.98 -3.22
CA ALA A 68 -9.85 -11.99 -2.74
C ALA A 68 -9.39 -10.51 -2.80
N ALA A 69 -8.09 -10.24 -2.63
CA ALA A 69 -7.49 -8.90 -2.75
C ALA A 69 -7.63 -8.24 -4.14
N VAL A 70 -7.73 -9.02 -5.21
CA VAL A 70 -8.02 -8.51 -6.55
C VAL A 70 -9.52 -8.29 -6.72
N HIS A 71 -10.37 -9.12 -6.11
CA HIS A 71 -11.83 -9.01 -6.23
C HIS A 71 -12.40 -7.76 -5.55
N ASN A 72 -11.75 -7.27 -4.50
CA ASN A 72 -12.17 -6.10 -3.72
C ASN A 72 -11.35 -4.83 -4.04
N CYS A 73 -10.57 -4.82 -5.12
CA CYS A 73 -9.71 -3.70 -5.46
C CYS A 73 -10.55 -2.50 -5.92
N GLN A 74 -10.63 -1.45 -5.10
CA GLN A 74 -11.30 -0.19 -5.46
C GLN A 74 -10.55 0.61 -6.55
N ASN A 75 -9.29 0.23 -6.83
CA ASN A 75 -8.45 0.78 -7.90
C ASN A 75 -8.30 -0.20 -9.08
N TRP A 76 -9.28 -1.10 -9.28
CA TRP A 76 -9.19 -2.17 -10.28
C TRP A 76 -8.97 -1.67 -11.71
N GLN A 77 -9.47 -0.48 -12.05
CA GLN A 77 -9.23 0.12 -13.37
C GLN A 77 -7.75 0.30 -13.69
N THR A 78 -6.91 0.54 -12.67
CA THR A 78 -5.47 0.66 -12.83
C THR A 78 -4.77 -0.68 -12.61
N SER A 79 -5.12 -1.41 -11.54
CA SER A 79 -4.43 -2.68 -11.22
C SER A 79 -4.73 -3.80 -12.22
N GLN A 80 -5.88 -3.75 -12.91
CA GLN A 80 -6.33 -4.74 -13.89
C GLN A 80 -6.22 -4.24 -15.34
N ALA A 81 -5.62 -3.07 -15.59
CA ALA A 81 -5.44 -2.47 -16.92
C ALA A 81 -4.91 -3.46 -18.00
N LEU A 82 -4.00 -4.36 -17.62
CA LEU A 82 -3.42 -5.37 -18.51
C LEU A 82 -4.18 -6.70 -18.58
N ARG A 83 -5.19 -6.90 -17.71
CA ARG A 83 -5.83 -8.19 -17.44
C ARG A 83 -7.32 -8.23 -17.75
N ASP A 84 -8.02 -7.13 -17.48
CA ASP A 84 -9.46 -7.04 -17.65
C ASP A 84 -9.76 -6.03 -18.77
N PRO A 85 -10.38 -6.46 -19.89
CA PRO A 85 -10.77 -5.55 -20.97
C PRO A 85 -11.72 -4.42 -20.53
N GLY A 86 -12.40 -4.58 -19.38
CA GLY A 86 -13.23 -3.54 -18.79
C GLY A 86 -12.45 -2.46 -18.03
N ALA A 87 -11.15 -2.65 -17.79
CA ALA A 87 -10.29 -1.65 -17.20
C ALA A 87 -9.86 -0.64 -18.28
N LEU A 88 -10.41 0.58 -18.21
CA LEU A 88 -10.28 1.60 -19.27
C LEU A 88 -8.93 2.34 -19.29
N GLY A 89 -7.99 1.98 -18.41
CA GLY A 89 -6.67 2.62 -18.36
C GLY A 89 -5.68 1.91 -19.27
N GLU A 90 -5.23 2.56 -20.33
CA GLU A 90 -4.13 2.03 -21.15
C GLU A 90 -2.77 2.31 -20.48
N PRO A 91 -1.88 1.30 -20.36
CA PRO A 91 -0.52 1.54 -19.91
C PRO A 91 0.24 2.42 -20.90
N MET A 92 1.07 3.31 -20.36
CA MET A 92 1.94 4.18 -21.15
C MET A 92 3.39 3.83 -20.86
N ASP A 93 4.18 3.62 -21.91
CA ASP A 93 5.63 3.54 -21.78
C ASP A 93 6.17 4.93 -21.38
N VAL A 94 6.88 4.99 -20.26
CA VAL A 94 7.40 6.23 -19.71
C VAL A 94 8.77 5.98 -19.10
N SER A 95 9.74 6.86 -19.38
CA SER A 95 11.05 6.87 -18.71
C SER A 95 10.95 7.50 -17.32
N PRO A 96 11.92 7.27 -16.41
CA PRO A 96 11.92 7.91 -15.10
C PRO A 96 11.89 9.44 -15.21
N GLN A 97 12.67 9.95 -16.15
CA GLN A 97 12.75 11.36 -16.50
C GLN A 97 11.39 11.93 -16.91
N GLN A 98 10.72 11.30 -17.88
CA GLN A 98 9.41 11.76 -18.34
C GLN A 98 8.36 11.77 -17.22
N LEU A 99 8.38 10.81 -16.30
CA LEU A 99 7.45 10.77 -15.17
C LEU A 99 7.66 11.97 -14.24
N VAL A 100 8.92 12.28 -13.92
CA VAL A 100 9.25 13.44 -13.10
C VAL A 100 8.94 14.76 -13.82
N ASP A 101 9.14 14.85 -15.14
CA ASP A 101 8.73 16.01 -15.93
C ASP A 101 7.20 16.21 -15.90
N ILE A 102 6.42 15.13 -15.92
CA ILE A 102 4.95 15.19 -15.75
C ILE A 102 4.63 15.76 -14.37
N ALA A 103 5.24 15.23 -13.30
CA ALA A 103 5.02 15.70 -11.94
C ALA A 103 5.32 17.20 -11.80
N GLU A 104 6.42 17.67 -12.37
CA GLU A 104 6.83 19.08 -12.37
C GLU A 104 5.85 19.97 -13.13
N ARG A 105 5.43 19.57 -14.34
CA ARG A 105 4.43 20.31 -15.13
C ARG A 105 3.09 20.46 -14.42
N HIS A 106 2.72 19.49 -13.59
CA HIS A 106 1.49 19.54 -12.79
C HIS A 106 1.67 20.24 -11.44
N GLY A 107 2.85 20.76 -11.14
CA GLY A 107 3.14 21.41 -9.86
C GLY A 107 3.05 20.47 -8.66
N ALA A 108 3.25 19.17 -8.90
CA ALA A 108 3.27 18.18 -7.82
C ALA A 108 4.42 18.48 -6.86
N LYS A 109 4.25 18.04 -5.61
CA LYS A 109 5.30 18.15 -4.57
C LYS A 109 5.83 16.80 -4.12
N LEU A 110 5.19 15.73 -4.59
CA LEU A 110 5.46 14.37 -4.18
C LEU A 110 5.34 13.44 -5.39
N VAL A 111 6.27 12.50 -5.49
CA VAL A 111 6.21 11.38 -6.44
C VAL A 111 6.05 10.09 -5.63
N ALA A 112 5.10 9.26 -6.02
CA ALA A 112 4.76 8.04 -5.29
C ALA A 112 4.73 6.81 -6.18
N THR A 113 5.06 5.65 -5.62
CA THR A 113 4.86 4.34 -6.24
C THR A 113 3.77 3.56 -5.51
N SER A 114 2.81 2.97 -6.24
CA SER A 114 1.54 2.47 -5.69
C SER A 114 0.78 1.51 -6.62
N TYR A 115 -0.49 1.27 -6.30
CA TYR A 115 -1.54 0.49 -6.98
C TYR A 115 -1.37 -1.02 -6.93
N ASN A 116 -0.44 -1.54 -7.72
CA ASN A 116 -0.01 -2.92 -7.56
C ASN A 116 0.82 -3.04 -6.28
N GLU A 117 1.52 -4.14 -6.06
CA GLU A 117 2.53 -4.15 -5.01
C GLU A 117 3.83 -3.53 -5.55
N PRO A 118 4.19 -2.28 -5.22
CA PRO A 118 5.35 -1.63 -5.81
C PRO A 118 6.68 -2.25 -5.41
N LEU A 119 6.75 -3.07 -4.35
CA LEU A 119 7.99 -3.78 -3.98
C LEU A 119 8.46 -4.75 -5.07
N ILE A 120 7.58 -5.19 -5.97
CA ILE A 120 7.94 -6.05 -7.11
C ILE A 120 8.67 -5.27 -8.23
N THR A 121 8.75 -3.94 -8.14
CA THR A 121 9.42 -3.10 -9.14
C THR A 121 10.26 -2.03 -8.44
N SER A 122 10.91 -2.38 -7.33
CA SER A 122 11.67 -1.42 -6.53
C SER A 122 12.82 -0.78 -7.28
N GLU A 123 13.46 -1.47 -8.21
CA GLU A 123 14.54 -0.93 -9.05
C GLU A 123 14.04 0.24 -9.89
N TRP A 124 12.89 0.05 -10.55
CA TRP A 124 12.24 1.11 -11.32
C TRP A 124 11.81 2.29 -10.45
N ALA A 125 11.20 2.00 -9.29
CA ALA A 125 10.79 3.04 -8.36
C ALA A 125 12.00 3.87 -7.87
N VAL A 126 13.13 3.21 -7.59
CA VAL A 126 14.38 3.89 -7.19
C VAL A 126 14.94 4.75 -8.33
N ASP A 127 14.89 4.30 -9.57
CA ASP A 127 15.34 5.12 -10.72
C ASP A 127 14.49 6.38 -10.90
N VAL A 128 13.17 6.27 -10.70
CA VAL A 128 12.26 7.42 -10.66
C VAL A 128 12.58 8.33 -9.48
N PHE A 129 12.79 7.77 -8.29
CA PHE A 129 13.04 8.56 -7.08
C PHE A 129 14.38 9.27 -7.07
N LYS A 130 15.43 8.71 -7.68
CA LYS A 130 16.70 9.42 -7.91
C LYS A 130 16.45 10.72 -8.68
N GLN A 131 15.74 10.64 -9.80
CA GLN A 131 15.38 11.81 -10.63
C GLN A 131 14.47 12.78 -9.89
N ALA A 132 13.49 12.28 -9.13
CA ALA A 132 12.56 13.11 -8.36
C ALA A 132 13.29 13.89 -7.25
N ARG A 133 14.19 13.24 -6.52
CA ARG A 133 14.93 13.88 -5.42
C ARG A 133 15.90 14.95 -5.88
N GLU A 134 16.55 14.76 -7.03
CA GLU A 134 17.39 15.79 -7.66
C GLU A 134 16.62 17.10 -7.92
N ARG A 135 15.29 17.03 -8.04
CA ARG A 135 14.40 18.17 -8.27
C ARG A 135 13.58 18.57 -7.04
N GLY A 136 13.95 18.09 -5.86
CA GLY A 136 13.32 18.50 -4.60
C GLY A 136 11.94 17.89 -4.33
N PHE A 137 11.52 16.86 -5.07
CA PHE A 137 10.28 16.14 -4.77
C PHE A 137 10.44 15.29 -3.51
N THR A 138 9.39 15.27 -2.68
CA THR A 138 9.21 14.22 -1.66
C THR A 138 8.87 12.90 -2.36
N THR A 139 9.33 11.80 -1.79
CA THR A 139 9.17 10.46 -2.36
C THR A 139 8.39 9.54 -1.42
N ALA A 140 7.45 8.77 -1.96
CA ALA A 140 6.57 7.93 -1.16
C ALA A 140 6.36 6.52 -1.71
N TYR A 141 6.41 5.53 -0.83
CA TYR A 141 6.06 4.14 -1.13
C TYR A 141 4.69 3.81 -0.55
N ILE A 142 3.76 3.29 -1.36
CA ILE A 142 2.45 2.82 -0.91
C ILE A 142 2.34 1.32 -1.18
N SER A 143 2.45 0.50 -0.15
CA SER A 143 2.64 -0.95 -0.27
C SER A 143 1.68 -1.73 0.65
N ASN A 144 1.46 -3.00 0.35
CA ASN A 144 0.78 -3.93 1.25
C ASN A 144 1.60 -4.29 2.50
N GLY A 145 2.88 -3.92 2.56
CA GLY A 145 3.74 -4.11 3.73
C GLY A 145 4.42 -5.48 3.84
N ASN A 146 4.28 -6.36 2.84
CA ASN A 146 4.98 -7.65 2.78
C ASN A 146 6.45 -7.46 2.36
N ALA A 147 7.16 -6.61 3.09
CA ALA A 147 8.53 -6.21 2.81
C ALA A 147 9.54 -7.11 3.52
N THR A 148 10.68 -7.34 2.88
CA THR A 148 11.87 -7.90 3.54
C THR A 148 12.77 -6.76 4.02
N ARG A 149 13.75 -7.08 4.87
CA ARG A 149 14.72 -6.09 5.33
C ARG A 149 15.54 -5.51 4.18
N GLU A 150 15.95 -6.37 3.25
CA GLU A 150 16.83 -6.04 2.13
C GLU A 150 16.20 -5.02 1.19
N VAL A 151 14.92 -5.19 0.84
CA VAL A 151 14.22 -4.23 -0.02
C VAL A 151 14.01 -2.89 0.68
N LEU A 152 13.73 -2.90 2.00
CA LEU A 152 13.61 -1.67 2.78
C LEU A 152 14.95 -0.93 2.86
N GLU A 153 16.07 -1.64 3.02
CA GLU A 153 17.42 -1.05 3.02
C GLU A 153 17.76 -0.46 1.65
N TYR A 154 17.39 -1.14 0.57
CA TYR A 154 17.60 -0.68 -0.80
C TYR A 154 16.86 0.63 -1.11
N ILE A 155 15.58 0.74 -0.72
CA ILE A 155 14.76 1.93 -1.01
C ILE A 155 14.95 3.08 -0.02
N ARG A 156 15.45 2.80 1.20
CA ARG A 156 15.52 3.78 2.30
C ARG A 156 16.21 5.09 1.91
N PRO A 157 17.35 5.12 1.19
CA PRO A 157 18.02 6.37 0.82
C PRO A 157 17.19 7.27 -0.11
N TRP A 158 16.19 6.69 -0.77
CA TRP A 158 15.42 7.33 -1.85
C TRP A 158 13.97 7.57 -1.50
N THR A 159 13.54 7.25 -0.28
CA THR A 159 12.13 7.26 0.14
C THR A 159 11.97 8.02 1.45
N ASP A 160 11.03 8.97 1.47
CA ASP A 160 10.71 9.76 2.67
C ASP A 160 9.51 9.19 3.42
N LEU A 161 8.43 8.88 2.69
CA LEU A 161 7.15 8.43 3.23
C LEU A 161 6.90 6.97 2.88
N TYR A 162 6.32 6.22 3.80
CA TYR A 162 5.92 4.84 3.59
C TYR A 162 4.51 4.61 4.15
N LYS A 163 3.60 4.19 3.30
CA LYS A 163 2.24 3.81 3.67
C LYS A 163 2.08 2.30 3.57
N ILE A 164 1.59 1.67 4.64
CA ILE A 164 1.27 0.24 4.66
C ILE A 164 -0.24 0.03 4.73
N ASP A 165 -0.76 -0.80 3.82
CA ASP A 165 -2.12 -1.30 3.85
C ASP A 165 -2.24 -2.53 4.75
N LEU A 166 -2.51 -2.31 6.05
CA LEU A 166 -2.81 -3.36 7.02
C LEU A 166 -4.28 -3.77 6.90
N LYS A 167 -4.54 -4.80 6.09
CA LYS A 167 -5.89 -5.19 5.64
C LYS A 167 -6.70 -6.00 6.66
N SER A 168 -6.05 -6.60 7.65
CA SER A 168 -6.69 -7.40 8.71
C SER A 168 -5.66 -7.65 9.82
N PHE A 169 -6.14 -7.97 11.02
CA PHE A 169 -5.36 -8.42 12.16
C PHE A 169 -5.77 -9.82 12.63
N ARG A 170 -6.28 -10.63 11.69
CA ARG A 170 -6.58 -12.05 11.87
C ARG A 170 -5.82 -12.83 10.80
N ASP A 171 -4.91 -13.70 11.22
CA ASP A 171 -4.06 -14.45 10.29
C ASP A 171 -4.88 -15.25 9.27
N LYS A 172 -6.01 -15.84 9.70
CA LYS A 172 -6.94 -16.54 8.80
C LYS A 172 -7.43 -15.63 7.66
N ASN A 173 -7.88 -14.43 7.98
CA ASN A 173 -8.38 -13.46 7.00
C ASN A 173 -7.27 -12.98 6.08
N TYR A 174 -6.06 -12.76 6.63
CA TYR A 174 -4.90 -12.37 5.84
C TYR A 174 -4.47 -13.44 4.83
N ARG A 175 -4.53 -14.73 5.22
CA ARG A 175 -4.26 -15.85 4.31
C ARG A 175 -5.24 -15.92 3.15
N MET A 176 -6.51 -15.55 3.38
CA MET A 176 -7.51 -15.45 2.29
C MET A 176 -7.16 -14.36 1.27
N LEU A 177 -6.39 -13.34 1.68
CA LEU A 177 -5.88 -12.29 0.81
C LEU A 177 -4.57 -12.69 0.10
N GLY A 178 -4.00 -13.86 0.41
CA GLY A 178 -2.74 -14.35 -0.14
C GLY A 178 -1.49 -13.89 0.62
N GLY A 179 -1.64 -13.38 1.85
CA GLY A 179 -0.52 -12.93 2.69
C GLY A 179 -0.49 -13.62 4.06
N LYS A 180 0.56 -13.34 4.84
CA LYS A 180 0.69 -13.78 6.23
C LYS A 180 0.75 -12.55 7.13
N LEU A 181 -0.10 -12.50 8.17
CA LEU A 181 -0.20 -11.31 9.03
C LEU A 181 1.14 -10.95 9.66
N GLU A 182 1.89 -11.95 10.11
CA GLU A 182 3.20 -11.78 10.74
C GLU A 182 4.18 -10.98 9.87
N ASN A 183 4.19 -11.23 8.55
CA ASN A 183 5.09 -10.50 7.63
C ASN A 183 4.77 -9.01 7.62
N ILE A 184 3.49 -8.66 7.66
CA ILE A 184 3.03 -7.27 7.61
C ILE A 184 3.31 -6.57 8.93
N VAL A 185 3.02 -7.24 10.05
CA VAL A 185 3.34 -6.76 11.40
C VAL A 185 4.84 -6.49 11.55
N ASN A 186 5.68 -7.41 11.06
CA ASN A 186 7.13 -7.22 11.04
C ASN A 186 7.54 -6.08 10.09
N GLY A 187 6.92 -5.98 8.91
CA GLY A 187 7.12 -4.88 7.97
C GLY A 187 6.84 -3.51 8.59
N VAL A 188 5.72 -3.36 9.30
CA VAL A 188 5.37 -2.12 10.04
C VAL A 188 6.46 -1.75 11.04
N ARG A 189 6.95 -2.73 11.83
CA ARG A 189 8.04 -2.50 12.79
C ARG A 189 9.32 -2.07 12.10
N MET A 190 9.76 -2.79 11.07
CA MET A 190 10.97 -2.48 10.33
C MET A 190 10.92 -1.09 9.69
N VAL A 191 9.81 -0.73 9.05
CA VAL A 191 9.63 0.58 8.42
C VAL A 191 9.69 1.71 9.45
N HIS A 192 9.05 1.53 10.62
CA HIS A 192 9.16 2.50 11.71
C HIS A 192 10.60 2.61 12.25
N GLU A 193 11.24 1.47 12.54
CA GLU A 193 12.61 1.40 13.08
C GLU A 193 13.66 2.01 12.14
N MET A 194 13.45 1.91 10.82
CA MET A 194 14.33 2.51 9.81
C MET A 194 14.08 4.01 9.59
N GLY A 195 13.14 4.60 10.33
CA GLY A 195 12.88 6.04 10.34
C GLY A 195 12.26 6.57 9.05
N PHE A 196 11.45 5.75 8.36
CA PHE A 196 10.53 6.28 7.35
C PHE A 196 9.40 7.05 8.06
N TRP A 197 8.80 8.04 7.40
CA TRP A 197 7.49 8.54 7.86
C TRP A 197 6.43 7.49 7.55
N LEU A 198 5.95 6.81 8.58
CA LEU A 198 5.05 5.67 8.46
C LEU A 198 3.59 6.08 8.67
N GLU A 199 2.74 5.75 7.70
CA GLU A 199 1.28 5.81 7.84
C GLU A 199 0.67 4.43 7.58
N ILE A 200 -0.41 4.11 8.30
CA ILE A 200 -1.12 2.83 8.16
C ILE A 200 -2.52 3.10 7.65
N VAL A 201 -2.96 2.34 6.66
CA VAL A 201 -4.38 2.32 6.25
C VAL A 201 -4.99 0.95 6.48
N THR A 202 -6.24 0.95 6.90
CA THR A 202 -7.10 -0.22 6.94
C THR A 202 -8.39 0.11 6.19
N LEU A 203 -8.63 -0.62 5.10
CA LEU A 203 -9.93 -0.60 4.42
C LEU A 203 -10.89 -1.46 5.23
N ILE A 204 -11.89 -0.83 5.86
CA ILE A 204 -12.85 -1.53 6.71
C ILE A 204 -13.93 -2.13 5.82
N ILE A 205 -14.09 -3.45 5.87
CA ILE A 205 -15.05 -4.25 5.12
C ILE A 205 -16.00 -4.93 6.13
N PRO A 206 -17.31 -4.64 6.08
CA PRO A 206 -18.27 -5.20 7.04
C PRO A 206 -18.28 -6.73 7.08
N GLY A 207 -18.26 -7.31 8.27
CA GLY A 207 -18.23 -8.77 8.47
C GLY A 207 -16.89 -9.43 8.13
N PHE A 208 -15.87 -8.68 7.69
CA PHE A 208 -14.54 -9.22 7.40
C PHE A 208 -13.49 -8.76 8.42
N ASN A 209 -13.36 -7.45 8.65
CA ASN A 209 -12.33 -6.89 9.53
C ASN A 209 -12.84 -5.71 10.39
N ASP A 210 -14.16 -5.58 10.56
CA ASP A 210 -14.80 -4.45 11.26
C ASP A 210 -15.24 -4.76 12.69
N SER A 211 -14.86 -5.92 13.24
CA SER A 211 -15.17 -6.26 14.63
C SER A 211 -14.42 -5.35 15.60
N ASP A 212 -15.05 -5.01 16.73
CA ASP A 212 -14.43 -4.12 17.72
C ASP A 212 -13.13 -4.74 18.27
N GLU A 213 -13.07 -6.06 18.43
CA GLU A 213 -11.86 -6.75 18.87
C GLU A 213 -10.72 -6.60 17.85
N GLU A 214 -10.99 -6.78 16.55
CA GLU A 214 -9.95 -6.66 15.52
C GLU A 214 -9.45 -5.22 15.38
N LEU A 215 -10.36 -4.25 15.41
CA LEU A 215 -10.02 -2.82 15.37
C LEU A 215 -9.21 -2.40 16.61
N THR A 216 -9.57 -2.92 17.78
CA THR A 216 -8.83 -2.71 19.03
C THR A 216 -7.43 -3.28 18.93
N ASP A 217 -7.27 -4.49 18.41
CA ASP A 217 -5.96 -5.12 18.26
C ASP A 217 -5.06 -4.35 17.28
N ILE A 218 -5.61 -3.85 16.16
CA ILE A 218 -4.89 -2.97 15.23
C ILE A 218 -4.42 -1.71 15.95
N ALA A 219 -5.35 -0.98 16.57
CA ALA A 219 -5.05 0.29 17.22
C ALA A 219 -4.01 0.13 18.33
N ARG A 220 -4.17 -0.92 19.17
CA ARG A 220 -3.23 -1.26 20.24
C ARG A 220 -1.85 -1.60 19.71
N PHE A 221 -1.78 -2.37 18.63
CA PHE A 221 -0.51 -2.71 18.00
C PHE A 221 0.23 -1.46 17.50
N LEU A 222 -0.49 -0.54 16.83
CA LEU A 222 0.09 0.71 16.33
C LEU A 222 0.51 1.64 17.46
N ALA A 223 -0.35 1.86 18.46
CA ALA A 223 -0.04 2.69 19.62
C ALA A 223 1.15 2.14 20.43
N GLY A 224 1.29 0.82 20.49
CA GLY A 224 2.43 0.14 21.10
C GLY A 224 3.75 0.30 20.33
N ILE A 225 3.73 0.70 19.06
CA ILE A 225 4.92 1.12 18.31
C ILE A 225 5.15 2.61 18.51
N SER A 226 4.14 3.43 18.22
CA SER A 226 4.15 4.85 18.48
C SER A 226 2.72 5.43 18.39
N PRO A 227 2.28 6.25 19.36
CA PRO A 227 0.98 6.93 19.30
C PRO A 227 0.90 7.97 18.17
N ASP A 228 2.05 8.32 17.58
CA ASP A 228 2.16 9.32 16.52
C ASP A 228 2.01 8.73 15.11
N ILE A 229 1.92 7.40 14.95
CA ILE A 229 1.64 6.76 13.66
C ILE A 229 0.21 7.10 13.22
N PRO A 230 0.01 7.78 12.08
CA PRO A 230 -1.32 7.99 11.53
C PRO A 230 -1.99 6.68 11.16
N TRP A 231 -3.22 6.49 11.66
CA TRP A 231 -4.07 5.39 11.25
C TRP A 231 -5.25 5.88 10.43
N HIS A 232 -5.33 5.42 9.19
CA HIS A 232 -6.39 5.75 8.24
C HIS A 232 -7.40 4.62 8.20
N VAL A 233 -8.62 4.87 8.66
CA VAL A 233 -9.76 3.95 8.53
C VAL A 233 -10.60 4.38 7.34
N THR A 234 -10.66 3.56 6.30
CA THR A 234 -11.31 3.92 5.02
C THR A 234 -12.51 3.05 4.74
N ALA A 235 -13.54 3.65 4.14
CA ALA A 235 -14.75 2.93 3.76
C ALA A 235 -14.54 2.04 2.52
N PHE A 236 -14.94 0.77 2.66
CA PHE A 236 -15.25 -0.09 1.54
C PHE A 236 -16.50 0.39 0.81
N HIS A 237 -16.44 0.32 -0.51
CA HIS A 237 -17.59 0.36 -1.41
C HIS A 237 -17.46 -0.78 -2.41
N LYS A 238 -18.60 -1.36 -2.76
CA LYS A 238 -18.71 -2.42 -3.77
C LYS A 238 -18.10 -1.94 -5.07
N ASP A 239 -17.07 -2.65 -5.51
CA ASP A 239 -16.37 -2.40 -6.76
C ASP A 239 -15.94 -3.72 -7.39
N TYR A 240 -15.72 -3.66 -8.71
CA TYR A 240 -15.21 -4.77 -9.49
C TYR A 240 -16.01 -6.05 -9.27
N LYS A 241 -15.44 -7.06 -8.60
CA LYS A 241 -16.02 -8.40 -8.45
C LYS A 241 -16.60 -8.65 -7.05
N MET A 242 -16.39 -7.75 -6.08
CA MET A 242 -16.90 -7.88 -4.73
C MET A 242 -18.18 -7.05 -4.57
N GLN A 243 -19.32 -7.73 -4.66
CA GLN A 243 -20.67 -7.13 -4.59
C GLN A 243 -21.38 -7.40 -3.24
N ASP A 244 -20.73 -8.16 -2.36
CA ASP A 244 -21.12 -8.48 -0.99
C ASP A 244 -19.85 -8.38 -0.13
N PRO A 245 -19.85 -7.78 1.06
CA PRO A 245 -20.97 -7.23 1.85
C PRO A 245 -21.44 -5.84 1.37
N ASP A 246 -22.38 -5.22 2.10
CA ASP A 246 -22.74 -3.81 1.91
C ASP A 246 -21.58 -2.83 2.14
N ASN A 247 -21.73 -1.62 1.59
CA ASN A 247 -20.74 -0.55 1.74
C ASN A 247 -20.55 -0.17 3.22
N THR A 248 -19.34 0.20 3.58
CA THR A 248 -19.02 0.69 4.92
C THR A 248 -19.74 1.99 5.20
N THR A 249 -20.40 2.06 6.35
CA THR A 249 -21.14 3.24 6.77
C THR A 249 -20.22 4.25 7.47
N PRO A 250 -20.58 5.56 7.51
CA PRO A 250 -19.87 6.51 8.36
C PRO A 250 -19.81 6.07 9.82
N GLN A 251 -20.87 5.45 10.34
CA GLN A 251 -20.94 4.98 11.73
C GLN A 251 -19.86 3.93 12.02
N THR A 252 -19.60 3.02 11.09
CA THR A 252 -18.51 2.05 11.21
C THR A 252 -17.15 2.74 11.30
N LEU A 253 -16.89 3.76 10.49
CA LEU A 253 -15.62 4.49 10.54
C LEU A 253 -15.48 5.32 11.82
N LEU A 254 -16.56 5.97 12.26
CA LEU A 254 -16.56 6.74 13.52
C LEU A 254 -16.34 5.82 14.73
N ARG A 255 -16.89 4.60 14.70
CA ARG A 255 -16.62 3.56 15.72
C ARG A 255 -15.15 3.16 15.72
N ALA A 256 -14.59 2.82 14.56
CA ALA A 256 -13.17 2.48 14.44
C ALA A 256 -12.26 3.60 14.91
N ALA A 257 -12.59 4.86 14.59
CA ALA A 257 -11.82 6.00 15.02
C ALA A 257 -11.87 6.20 16.55
N ALA A 258 -13.05 6.05 17.16
CA ALA A 258 -13.19 6.11 18.62
C ALA A 258 -12.38 5.00 19.33
N ILE A 259 -12.34 3.79 18.78
CA ILE A 259 -11.49 2.69 19.27
C ILE A 259 -10.01 3.09 19.17
N GLY A 260 -9.59 3.66 18.04
CA GLY A 260 -8.23 4.18 17.85
C GLY A 260 -7.82 5.18 18.93
N GLU A 261 -8.70 6.14 19.24
CA GLU A 261 -8.46 7.14 20.29
C GLU A 261 -8.38 6.49 21.68
N ALA A 262 -9.26 5.53 21.96
CA ALA A 262 -9.28 4.83 23.26
C ALA A 262 -8.01 4.00 23.51
N GLU A 263 -7.40 3.45 22.46
CA GLU A 263 -6.11 2.74 22.54
C GLU A 263 -4.89 3.68 22.49
N GLY A 264 -5.11 5.00 22.39
CA GLY A 264 -4.07 6.03 22.57
C GLY A 264 -3.43 6.56 21.29
N LEU A 265 -3.96 6.24 20.11
CA LEU A 265 -3.52 6.87 18.86
C LEU A 265 -3.93 8.35 18.83
N ARG A 266 -3.01 9.21 18.38
CA ARG A 266 -3.20 10.67 18.35
C ARG A 266 -3.74 11.16 17.00
N TYR A 267 -3.44 10.45 15.93
CA TYR A 267 -3.78 10.83 14.57
C TYR A 267 -4.55 9.71 13.89
N ILE A 268 -5.87 9.88 13.84
CA ILE A 268 -6.75 8.93 13.18
C ILE A 268 -7.55 9.68 12.13
N TYR A 269 -7.51 9.16 10.91
CA TYR A 269 -8.18 9.75 9.77
C TYR A 269 -9.24 8.80 9.23
N ALA A 270 -10.49 9.24 9.23
CA ALA A 270 -11.56 8.51 8.56
C ALA A 270 -11.68 9.01 7.11
N GLY A 271 -11.77 8.09 6.15
CA GLY A 271 -11.68 8.42 4.73
C GLY A 271 -12.66 7.67 3.83
N ASN A 272 -12.57 7.93 2.52
CA ASN A 272 -13.47 7.41 1.48
C ASN A 272 -14.95 7.84 1.59
N LEU A 273 -15.30 8.74 2.52
CA LEU A 273 -16.65 9.30 2.66
C LEU A 273 -16.60 10.83 2.92
N PRO A 274 -16.18 11.65 1.93
CA PRO A 274 -15.99 13.09 2.10
C PRO A 274 -17.24 13.80 2.66
N GLY A 275 -17.04 14.62 3.68
CA GLY A 275 -18.06 15.37 4.40
C GLY A 275 -18.92 14.54 5.37
N ARG A 276 -18.64 13.24 5.56
CA ARG A 276 -19.51 12.33 6.35
C ARG A 276 -18.91 11.82 7.64
N VAL A 277 -17.63 12.09 7.91
CA VAL A 277 -16.91 11.56 9.09
C VAL A 277 -16.45 12.65 10.06
N GLY A 278 -16.98 13.86 9.91
CA GLY A 278 -16.80 14.97 10.84
C GLY A 278 -15.33 15.31 11.08
N ARG A 279 -14.93 15.42 12.35
CA ARG A 279 -13.59 15.87 12.74
C ARG A 279 -12.45 14.95 12.29
N TYR A 280 -12.76 13.70 11.92
CA TYR A 280 -11.76 12.71 11.54
C TYR A 280 -11.26 12.88 10.09
N GLU A 281 -11.73 13.88 9.33
CA GLU A 281 -11.04 14.32 8.10
C GLU A 281 -9.89 15.28 8.39
N ASP A 282 -9.95 15.94 9.54
CA ASP A 282 -9.06 17.03 9.91
C ASP A 282 -7.88 16.53 10.74
N THR A 283 -6.76 17.25 10.63
CA THR A 283 -5.65 17.07 11.58
C THR A 283 -5.90 17.98 12.78
N ARG A 284 -5.89 17.41 13.99
CA ARG A 284 -6.06 18.17 15.24
C ARG A 284 -4.81 18.08 16.10
N CYS A 285 -4.56 19.13 16.88
CA CYS A 285 -3.47 19.13 17.85
C CYS A 285 -3.78 18.11 18.96
N PRO A 286 -2.88 17.16 19.28
CA PRO A 286 -3.12 16.15 20.31
C PRO A 286 -3.24 16.77 21.70
N ASP A 287 -2.60 17.92 21.93
CA ASP A 287 -2.59 18.62 23.21
C ASP A 287 -3.84 19.52 23.38
N CYS A 288 -3.92 20.61 22.60
CA CYS A 288 -4.99 21.60 22.79
C CYS A 288 -6.24 21.38 21.91
N GLN A 289 -6.28 20.32 21.10
CA GLN A 289 -7.41 19.93 20.25
C GLN A 289 -7.82 20.98 19.19
N ALA A 290 -6.98 21.98 18.91
CA ALA A 290 -7.23 22.93 17.84
C ALA A 290 -7.19 22.20 16.48
N THR A 291 -8.10 22.56 15.57
CA THR A 291 -8.00 22.11 14.17
C THR A 291 -6.79 22.78 13.52
N LEU A 292 -5.86 21.95 13.04
CA LEU A 292 -4.61 22.37 12.43
C LEU A 292 -4.71 22.36 10.91
N ILE A 293 -5.19 21.27 10.34
CA ILE A 293 -5.42 21.17 8.90
C ILE A 293 -6.86 20.72 8.71
N ARG A 294 -7.64 21.56 8.02
CA ARG A 294 -9.04 21.28 7.73
C ARG A 294 -9.19 20.75 6.31
N ARG A 295 -9.96 19.68 6.12
CA ARG A 295 -10.11 19.00 4.83
C ARG A 295 -11.56 18.81 4.41
N PHE A 296 -11.72 18.53 3.13
CA PHE A 296 -12.91 17.89 2.56
C PHE A 296 -12.41 16.80 1.60
N GLY A 297 -12.45 15.55 2.05
CA GLY A 297 -11.75 14.46 1.38
C GLY A 297 -10.24 14.75 1.29
N TYR A 298 -9.67 14.69 0.08
CA TYR A 298 -8.24 14.96 -0.14
C TYR A 298 -7.90 16.45 -0.26
N ARG A 299 -8.90 17.35 -0.31
CA ARG A 299 -8.65 18.79 -0.48
C ARG A 299 -8.38 19.43 0.87
N ILE A 300 -7.22 20.08 0.99
CA ILE A 300 -6.92 20.98 2.12
C ILE A 300 -7.69 22.27 1.92
N LEU A 301 -8.56 22.59 2.87
CA LEU A 301 -9.34 23.83 2.89
C LEU A 301 -8.69 24.91 3.75
N GLU A 302 -7.85 24.50 4.71
CA GLU A 302 -7.15 25.39 5.62
C GLU A 302 -5.95 24.68 6.23
N ASP A 303 -4.83 25.41 6.35
CA ASP A 303 -3.63 24.98 7.07
C ASP A 303 -3.26 26.07 8.08
N ARG A 304 -3.22 25.69 9.36
CA ARG A 304 -2.89 26.55 10.50
C ARG A 304 -1.70 26.00 11.30
N LEU A 305 -0.80 25.26 10.66
CA LEU A 305 0.48 24.94 11.28
C LEU A 305 1.36 26.20 11.32
N SER A 306 1.93 26.49 12.48
CA SER A 306 2.94 27.53 12.63
C SER A 306 4.33 26.94 12.41
N GLY A 307 5.24 27.75 11.85
CA GLY A 307 6.64 27.38 11.69
C GLY A 307 6.83 26.01 11.03
N ARG A 308 5.89 25.63 10.14
CA ARG A 308 5.76 24.37 9.37
C ARG A 308 5.82 23.07 10.19
N GLY A 309 5.13 23.00 11.31
CA GLY A 309 5.02 21.73 12.04
C GLY A 309 4.68 21.87 13.50
N ARG A 310 4.15 23.02 13.91
CA ARG A 310 3.71 23.29 15.27
C ARG A 310 2.27 23.75 15.29
N CYS A 311 1.58 23.47 16.38
CA CYS A 311 0.25 24.00 16.61
C CYS A 311 0.30 25.53 16.74
N HIS A 312 -0.44 26.28 15.92
CA HIS A 312 -0.53 27.75 16.04
C HIS A 312 -1.07 28.24 17.39
N ARG A 313 -1.70 27.38 18.20
CA ARG A 313 -2.36 27.74 19.45
C ARG A 313 -1.54 27.43 20.70
N CYS A 314 -0.90 26.27 20.76
CA CYS A 314 -0.13 25.82 21.94
C CYS A 314 1.33 25.49 21.65
N ASP A 315 1.80 25.72 20.42
CA ASP A 315 3.18 25.47 19.97
C ASP A 315 3.66 24.00 20.03
N GLN A 316 2.76 23.07 20.39
CA GLN A 316 3.02 21.64 20.36
C GLN A 316 3.58 21.23 19.00
N ALA A 317 4.72 20.55 19.00
CA ALA A 317 5.29 19.97 17.80
C ALA A 317 4.38 18.85 17.28
N ILE A 318 4.07 18.91 15.99
CA ILE A 318 3.19 17.97 15.30
C ILE A 318 4.09 17.07 14.45
N PRO A 319 4.11 15.75 14.71
CA PRO A 319 4.88 14.81 13.92
C PRO A 319 4.36 14.82 12.48
N GLY A 320 5.28 14.76 11.53
CA GLY A 320 4.98 14.79 10.10
C GLY A 320 6.19 15.22 9.27
N VAL A 321 6.06 15.06 7.96
CA VAL A 321 7.02 15.58 6.98
C VAL A 321 6.47 16.87 6.41
N TRP A 322 6.94 17.99 6.97
CA TRP A 322 6.46 19.31 6.62
C TRP A 322 7.43 20.01 5.66
N LEU A 323 6.97 20.35 4.47
CA LEU A 323 7.75 21.10 3.50
C LEU A 323 8.06 22.49 4.05
N LYS A 324 9.26 22.99 3.75
CA LYS A 324 9.65 24.34 4.16
C LYS A 324 8.84 25.37 3.37
N GLU A 325 8.21 26.34 4.04
CA GLU A 325 7.71 27.53 3.35
C GLU A 325 8.88 28.18 2.59
N GLY A 326 8.74 28.31 1.26
CA GLY A 326 9.70 29.01 0.40
C GLY A 326 10.80 28.17 -0.27
N GLY A 327 10.71 26.83 -0.30
CA GLY A 327 11.58 26.02 -1.17
C GLY A 327 11.07 26.00 -2.60
N GLN A 328 11.83 26.59 -3.53
CA GLN A 328 11.65 26.40 -4.98
C GLN A 328 11.75 24.92 -5.32
#